data_AF-A0A1H6H0Z6-F1
#
_entry.id   AF-A0A1H6H0Z6-F1
#
_cell.length_a   1.000
_cell.length_b   1.000
_cell.length_c   1.000
_cell.angle_alpha   90.00
_cell.angle_beta   90.00
_cell.angle_gamma   90.00
#
_symmetry.space_group_name_H-M   'P 1'
#
loop_
_entity.id
_entity.type
_entity.pdbx_description
1 polymer ?
#
loop_
_entity_poly.entity_id
_entity_poly.type
_entity_poly.pdbx_seq_one_letter_code
_entity_poly.pdbx_strand_id
1 'polypeptide(L)'
;MRVVELFCGAGGMSLGLKQAGFEIVNAYDAWPVAVENYNRNISSHAKVTDLGDILSVVPELLRLAPDMIAGGPPCQDYSSAGRREEADNAKLTLAFAILVATVRPAWFVMENVTNAAKSSTWQEARKILKAAGYGITESKLDASRYGVPQSRRRLFVIGRQGERDGFLASSIAAAAAPQPMSLRDLFGEATPAAIYFPATSEARRSIWSPDEPAPTIRERSIRPLPVSYRPHPDDAALVENGFVYARPVRAGRGVRSIDEPYPTVTRTASERPGPKYLSSPHPADPVAASSTVVLSIDQISRVQGFPASWQWRASAKRDVLQMIANAVPAPVAFAIGRAILDREEGKSAPAIEGRFLDWLVRRGRSRQSARNVKSLAGRARRLLDGKTFSVQALELAALESVEEFKAIKRNPQSDLRQALRLLAEYQTEGQQRQKRSQIAAQPIDEELRKAA
;
A
#
# COMPACT_ATOMS: atom_id res chain seq x y z
N MET A 1 18.10 5.94 -0.63
CA MET A 1 18.10 4.48 -0.35
C MET A 1 17.97 3.72 -1.65
N ARG A 2 18.82 2.72 -1.85
CA ARG A 2 18.90 1.82 -3.02
C ARG A 2 17.97 0.62 -2.84
N VAL A 3 17.18 0.30 -3.85
CA VAL A 3 16.12 -0.72 -3.80
C VAL A 3 16.29 -1.74 -4.90
N VAL A 4 16.12 -3.01 -4.55
CA VAL A 4 15.86 -4.07 -5.52
C VAL A 4 14.40 -4.51 -5.42
N GLU A 5 13.69 -4.58 -6.54
CA GLU A 5 12.33 -5.13 -6.59
C GLU A 5 12.33 -6.57 -7.14
N LEU A 6 11.83 -7.50 -6.34
CA LEU A 6 11.56 -8.89 -6.73
C LEU A 6 10.09 -9.02 -7.15
N PHE A 7 9.79 -9.84 -8.14
CA PHE A 7 8.44 -10.01 -8.68
C PHE A 7 7.85 -8.66 -9.16
N CYS A 8 8.64 -7.90 -9.92
CA CYS A 8 8.34 -6.50 -10.20
C CYS A 8 7.13 -6.29 -11.12
N GLY A 9 6.70 -7.32 -11.85
CA GLY A 9 5.69 -7.21 -12.89
C GLY A 9 6.00 -6.05 -13.83
N ALA A 10 4.98 -5.25 -14.14
CA ALA A 10 5.16 -4.05 -14.94
C ALA A 10 5.77 -2.86 -14.17
N GLY A 11 6.01 -2.95 -12.85
CA GLY A 11 6.71 -1.90 -12.10
C GLY A 11 5.84 -0.91 -11.36
N GLY A 12 4.60 -1.27 -10.99
CA GLY A 12 3.72 -0.40 -10.20
C GLY A 12 4.29 -0.02 -8.82
N MET A 13 4.92 -0.97 -8.12
CA MET A 13 5.59 -0.68 -6.85
C MET A 13 6.86 0.15 -7.05
N SER A 14 7.72 -0.21 -8.02
CA SER A 14 8.87 0.62 -8.42
C SER A 14 8.50 2.06 -8.74
N LEU A 15 7.40 2.30 -9.48
CA LEU A 15 6.95 3.65 -9.81
C LEU A 15 6.68 4.47 -8.53
N GLY A 16 5.90 3.92 -7.61
CA GLY A 16 5.57 4.60 -6.35
C GLY A 16 6.80 4.82 -5.45
N LEU A 17 7.68 3.84 -5.35
CA LEU A 17 8.93 3.97 -4.59
C LEU A 17 9.87 5.02 -5.22
N LYS A 18 10.02 5.02 -6.54
CA LYS A 18 10.81 6.04 -7.26
C LYS A 18 10.24 7.45 -7.02
N GLN A 19 8.93 7.61 -7.09
CA GLN A 19 8.24 8.88 -6.77
C GLN A 19 8.46 9.32 -5.32
N ALA A 20 8.57 8.38 -4.37
CA ALA A 20 8.82 8.70 -2.96
C ALA A 20 10.26 9.18 -2.68
N GLY A 21 11.19 8.90 -3.60
CA GLY A 21 12.60 9.28 -3.50
C GLY A 21 13.59 8.10 -3.42
N PHE A 22 13.14 6.87 -3.70
CA PHE A 22 14.02 5.71 -3.75
C PHE A 22 14.75 5.58 -5.09
N GLU A 23 15.98 5.06 -5.05
CA GLU A 23 16.72 4.67 -6.25
C GLU A 23 16.49 3.18 -6.50
N ILE A 24 15.79 2.83 -7.59
CA ILE A 24 15.65 1.43 -7.97
C ILE A 24 16.90 1.02 -8.73
N VAL A 25 17.69 0.09 -8.18
CA VAL A 25 18.99 -0.31 -8.75
C VAL A 25 18.91 -1.61 -9.54
N ASN A 26 17.91 -2.44 -9.28
CA ASN A 26 17.60 -3.61 -10.10
C ASN A 26 16.15 -4.08 -9.89
N ALA A 27 15.64 -4.87 -10.82
CA ALA A 27 14.32 -5.48 -10.71
C ALA A 27 14.25 -6.84 -11.43
N TYR A 28 13.41 -7.75 -10.93
CA TYR A 28 13.33 -9.12 -11.43
C TYR A 28 11.89 -9.60 -11.53
N ASP A 29 11.55 -10.23 -12.64
CA ASP A 29 10.28 -10.94 -12.82
C ASP A 29 10.46 -12.12 -13.78
N ALA A 30 9.64 -13.16 -13.64
CA ALA A 30 9.71 -14.33 -14.52
C ALA A 30 8.95 -14.12 -15.84
N TRP A 31 8.10 -13.10 -15.94
CA TRP A 31 7.26 -12.85 -17.12
C TRP A 31 7.93 -11.87 -18.11
N PRO A 32 8.41 -12.33 -19.28
CA PRO A 32 9.19 -11.48 -20.20
C PRO A 32 8.43 -10.23 -20.67
N VAL A 33 7.12 -10.36 -20.92
CA VAL A 33 6.28 -9.23 -21.35
C VAL A 33 6.20 -8.17 -20.25
N ALA A 34 6.11 -8.58 -18.98
CA ALA A 34 6.09 -7.64 -17.86
C ALA A 34 7.43 -6.91 -17.71
N VAL A 35 8.55 -7.62 -17.83
CA VAL A 35 9.90 -7.05 -17.81
C VAL A 35 10.10 -6.04 -18.96
N GLU A 36 9.60 -6.33 -20.17
CA GLU A 36 9.67 -5.37 -21.27
C GLU A 36 8.91 -4.08 -20.96
N ASN A 37 7.71 -4.20 -20.38
CA ASN A 37 6.89 -3.04 -20.01
C ASN A 37 7.52 -2.26 -18.85
N TYR A 38 8.12 -2.94 -17.87
CA TYR A 38 8.91 -2.30 -16.83
C TYR A 38 10.05 -1.49 -17.46
N ASN A 39 10.85 -2.12 -18.32
CA ASN A 39 12.06 -1.53 -18.90
C ASN A 39 11.77 -0.29 -19.77
N ARG A 40 10.59 -0.25 -20.37
CA ARG A 40 10.11 0.87 -21.18
C ARG A 40 9.72 2.09 -20.34
N ASN A 41 9.24 1.89 -19.12
CA ASN A 41 8.59 2.95 -18.33
C ASN A 41 9.39 3.38 -17.08
N ILE A 42 10.15 2.48 -16.46
CA ILE A 42 10.90 2.77 -15.23
C ILE A 42 12.37 3.04 -15.54
N SER A 43 13.04 2.05 -16.12
CA SER A 43 14.47 2.03 -16.48
C SER A 43 14.84 0.69 -17.09
N SER A 44 15.91 0.62 -17.89
CA SER A 44 16.32 -0.57 -18.64
C SER A 44 17.12 -1.61 -17.84
N HIS A 45 16.89 -1.73 -16.53
CA HIS A 45 17.67 -2.64 -15.67
C HIS A 45 16.92 -3.92 -15.28
N ALA A 46 15.60 -4.03 -15.50
CA ALA A 46 14.85 -5.20 -15.09
C ALA A 46 15.21 -6.45 -15.91
N LYS A 47 15.25 -7.60 -15.23
CA LYS A 47 15.69 -8.88 -15.79
C LYS A 47 14.60 -9.93 -15.73
N VAL A 48 14.55 -10.74 -16.78
CA VAL A 48 13.76 -11.97 -16.79
C VAL A 48 14.50 -13.00 -15.94
N THR A 49 13.92 -13.41 -14.82
CA THR A 49 14.58 -14.31 -13.86
C THR A 49 13.55 -15.11 -13.08
N ASP A 50 13.79 -16.41 -12.96
CA ASP A 50 13.03 -17.27 -12.05
C ASP A 50 13.54 -17.09 -10.62
N LEU A 51 12.74 -16.40 -9.81
CA LEU A 51 13.06 -16.13 -8.41
C LEU A 51 12.89 -17.37 -7.50
N GLY A 52 12.42 -18.49 -8.05
CA GLY A 52 12.50 -19.81 -7.41
C GLY A 52 13.92 -20.36 -7.37
N ASP A 53 14.80 -19.98 -8.31
CA ASP A 53 16.22 -20.34 -8.32
C ASP A 53 17.03 -19.35 -7.47
N ILE A 54 16.86 -19.47 -6.15
CA ILE A 54 17.49 -18.61 -5.15
C ILE A 54 19.03 -18.59 -5.30
N LEU A 55 19.65 -19.73 -5.65
CA LEU A 55 21.10 -19.87 -5.73
C LEU A 55 21.72 -19.01 -6.83
N SER A 56 21.00 -18.83 -7.95
CA SER A 56 21.43 -17.93 -9.03
C SER A 56 21.25 -16.45 -8.69
N VAL A 57 20.24 -16.12 -7.87
CA VAL A 57 19.84 -14.74 -7.57
C VAL A 57 20.67 -14.12 -6.45
N VAL A 58 20.97 -14.88 -5.40
CA VAL A 58 21.66 -14.39 -4.20
C VAL A 58 22.99 -13.68 -4.49
N PRO A 59 23.92 -14.24 -5.31
CA PRO A 59 25.19 -13.59 -5.56
C PRO A 59 25.04 -12.20 -6.18
N GLU A 60 24.05 -12.03 -7.05
CA GLU A 60 23.79 -10.74 -7.66
C GLU A 60 23.22 -9.73 -6.66
N LEU A 61 22.27 -10.14 -5.81
CA LEU A 61 21.71 -9.27 -4.78
C LEU A 61 22.78 -8.84 -3.77
N LEU A 62 23.68 -9.74 -3.37
CA LEU A 62 24.81 -9.42 -2.48
C LEU A 62 25.75 -8.40 -3.13
N ARG A 63 26.05 -8.55 -4.42
CA ARG A 63 26.87 -7.58 -5.18
C ARG A 63 26.19 -6.22 -5.27
N LEU A 64 24.87 -6.20 -5.44
CA LEU A 64 24.10 -4.95 -5.48
C LEU A 64 24.04 -4.27 -4.11
N ALA A 65 24.08 -5.01 -3.01
CA ALA A 65 24.00 -4.51 -1.64
C ALA A 65 22.87 -3.46 -1.44
N PRO A 66 21.59 -3.84 -1.65
CA PRO A 66 20.48 -2.91 -1.52
C PRO A 66 20.19 -2.54 -0.06
N ASP A 67 19.75 -1.29 0.16
CA ASP A 67 19.22 -0.85 1.45
C ASP A 67 17.84 -1.49 1.73
N MET A 68 17.09 -1.78 0.66
CA MET A 68 15.76 -2.37 0.73
C MET A 68 15.52 -3.40 -0.37
N ILE A 69 14.90 -4.52 0.00
CA ILE A 69 14.28 -5.45 -0.96
C ILE A 69 12.76 -5.28 -0.91
N ALA A 70 12.14 -5.02 -2.05
CA ALA A 70 10.69 -4.88 -2.19
C ALA A 70 10.14 -5.98 -3.11
N GLY A 71 8.87 -6.37 -3.00
CA GLY A 71 8.27 -7.29 -3.96
C GLY A 71 6.89 -7.82 -3.60
N GLY A 72 6.22 -8.40 -4.60
CA GLY A 72 4.91 -9.03 -4.44
C GLY A 72 4.91 -10.48 -4.93
N PRO A 73 5.41 -11.46 -4.14
CA PRO A 73 5.44 -12.85 -4.58
C PRO A 73 4.03 -13.34 -4.95
N PRO A 74 3.88 -14.09 -6.05
CA PRO A 74 2.57 -14.51 -6.53
C PRO A 74 1.88 -15.40 -5.49
N CYS A 75 0.56 -15.25 -5.41
CA CYS A 75 -0.26 -15.84 -4.35
C CYS A 75 -1.48 -16.54 -4.94
N GLN A 76 -1.29 -17.24 -6.07
CA GLN A 76 -2.38 -17.84 -6.85
C GLN A 76 -3.20 -18.85 -6.02
N ASP A 77 -2.56 -19.51 -5.05
CA ASP A 77 -3.16 -20.55 -4.18
C ASP A 77 -4.08 -19.97 -3.08
N TYR A 78 -4.03 -18.66 -2.83
CA TYR A 78 -4.74 -18.01 -1.71
C TYR A 78 -5.84 -17.03 -2.15
N SER A 79 -6.00 -16.85 -3.46
CA SER A 79 -7.06 -16.01 -4.02
C SER A 79 -8.41 -16.74 -3.90
N SER A 80 -9.44 -16.01 -3.47
CA SER A 80 -10.78 -16.60 -3.31
C SER A 80 -11.50 -16.92 -4.64
N ALA A 81 -10.77 -16.84 -5.76
CA ALA A 81 -11.21 -17.10 -7.13
C ALA A 81 -10.48 -18.30 -7.80
N GLY A 82 -9.53 -18.95 -7.10
CA GLY A 82 -8.79 -20.12 -7.60
C GLY A 82 -9.15 -21.44 -6.91
N ARG A 83 -8.78 -22.58 -7.51
CA ARG A 83 -8.82 -23.91 -6.88
C ARG A 83 -7.70 -23.97 -5.83
N ARG A 84 -8.02 -24.43 -4.62
CA ARG A 84 -7.11 -24.51 -3.45
C ARG A 84 -6.15 -25.69 -3.60
N GLU A 85 -5.17 -25.60 -4.50
CA GLU A 85 -4.05 -26.54 -4.56
C GLU A 85 -2.79 -25.78 -4.17
N GLU A 86 -2.25 -26.08 -2.98
CA GLU A 86 -1.27 -25.26 -2.24
C GLU A 86 0.20 -25.60 -2.59
N ALA A 87 0.50 -25.99 -3.83
CA ALA A 87 1.69 -26.81 -4.10
C ALA A 87 2.92 -26.04 -4.65
N ASP A 88 2.76 -25.08 -5.56
CA ASP A 88 3.92 -24.50 -6.30
C ASP A 88 4.14 -23.00 -6.09
N ASN A 89 3.10 -22.17 -6.00
CA ASN A 89 3.28 -20.71 -5.86
C ASN A 89 3.57 -20.28 -4.42
N ALA A 90 3.10 -21.05 -3.43
CA ALA A 90 3.48 -20.89 -2.02
C ALA A 90 5.02 -20.83 -1.82
N LYS A 91 5.78 -21.59 -2.63
CA LYS A 91 7.26 -21.64 -2.58
C LYS A 91 7.90 -20.27 -2.83
N LEU A 92 7.29 -19.39 -3.61
CA LEU A 92 7.85 -18.08 -3.95
C LEU A 92 7.74 -17.06 -2.79
N THR A 93 6.78 -17.24 -1.88
CA THR A 93 6.73 -16.46 -0.63
C THR A 93 7.87 -16.84 0.31
N LEU A 94 8.19 -18.15 0.38
CA LEU A 94 9.38 -18.62 1.12
C LEU A 94 10.67 -18.15 0.45
N ALA A 95 10.75 -18.21 -0.89
CA ALA A 95 11.91 -17.71 -1.64
C ALA A 95 12.19 -16.24 -1.35
N PHE A 96 11.14 -15.38 -1.33
CA PHE A 96 11.27 -13.99 -0.92
C PHE A 96 11.88 -13.85 0.49
N ALA A 97 11.36 -14.60 1.46
CA ALA A 97 11.84 -14.55 2.85
C ALA A 97 13.29 -15.04 2.98
N ILE A 98 13.67 -16.09 2.26
CA ILE A 98 15.04 -16.61 2.22
C ILE A 98 15.98 -15.58 1.59
N LEU A 99 15.62 -15.00 0.44
CA LEU A 99 16.42 -13.96 -0.23
C LEU A 99 16.66 -12.76 0.70
N VAL A 100 15.62 -12.27 1.38
CA VAL A 100 15.76 -11.19 2.37
C VAL A 100 16.63 -11.62 3.56
N ALA A 101 16.43 -12.81 4.10
CA ALA A 101 17.21 -13.30 5.26
C ALA A 101 18.68 -13.55 4.93
N THR A 102 19.00 -13.90 3.69
CA THR A 102 20.37 -14.12 3.20
C THR A 102 21.06 -12.79 2.87
N VAL A 103 20.41 -11.90 2.13
CA VAL A 103 20.98 -10.60 1.72
C VAL A 103 21.02 -9.61 2.87
N ARG A 104 20.08 -9.72 3.82
CA ARG A 104 19.99 -8.91 5.03
C ARG A 104 19.95 -7.38 4.76
N PRO A 105 19.11 -6.87 3.81
CA PRO A 105 18.95 -5.43 3.62
C PRO A 105 18.45 -4.74 4.90
N ALA A 106 18.69 -3.44 5.08
CA ALA A 106 18.16 -2.72 6.24
C ALA A 106 16.63 -2.80 6.34
N TRP A 107 15.96 -2.82 5.17
CA TRP A 107 14.51 -2.86 5.03
C TRP A 107 14.02 -3.95 4.07
N PHE A 108 12.78 -4.38 4.26
CA PHE A 108 12.03 -5.04 3.20
C PHE A 108 10.57 -4.61 3.15
N VAL A 109 9.96 -4.73 1.97
CA VAL A 109 8.52 -4.56 1.75
C VAL A 109 7.98 -5.74 0.95
N MET A 110 6.99 -6.43 1.50
CA MET A 110 6.26 -7.48 0.79
C MET A 110 4.80 -7.07 0.62
N GLU A 111 4.29 -7.12 -0.61
CA GLU A 111 2.85 -6.99 -0.89
C GLU A 111 2.22 -8.38 -1.13
N ASN A 112 0.98 -8.55 -0.66
CA ASN A 112 0.22 -9.74 -0.95
C ASN A 112 -1.31 -9.55 -0.79
N VAL A 113 -2.12 -10.55 -1.14
CA VAL A 113 -3.55 -10.59 -0.85
C VAL A 113 -3.81 -10.71 0.66
N THR A 114 -4.94 -10.19 1.14
CA THR A 114 -5.25 -10.15 2.59
C THR A 114 -5.31 -11.51 3.27
N ASN A 115 -5.62 -12.57 2.51
CA ASN A 115 -5.71 -13.94 3.01
C ASN A 115 -4.34 -14.58 3.24
N ALA A 116 -3.28 -14.07 2.58
CA ALA A 116 -1.92 -14.57 2.76
C ALA A 116 -1.48 -14.49 4.24
N ALA A 117 -1.99 -13.52 5.00
CA ALA A 117 -1.71 -13.40 6.44
C ALA A 117 -2.09 -14.65 7.26
N LYS A 118 -3.00 -15.50 6.74
CA LYS A 118 -3.47 -16.72 7.41
C LYS A 118 -2.79 -17.99 6.91
N SER A 119 -1.95 -17.92 5.88
CA SER A 119 -1.34 -19.12 5.30
C SER A 119 -0.22 -19.67 6.18
N SER A 120 -0.07 -21.00 6.18
CA SER A 120 1.05 -21.71 6.81
C SER A 120 2.39 -21.22 6.26
N THR A 121 2.47 -21.04 4.94
CA THR A 121 3.63 -20.51 4.22
C THR A 121 4.03 -19.12 4.70
N TRP A 122 3.08 -18.21 4.94
CA TRP A 122 3.39 -16.90 5.51
C TRP A 122 3.91 -17.04 6.95
N GLN A 123 3.32 -17.93 7.76
CA GLN A 123 3.83 -18.15 9.12
C GLN A 123 5.27 -18.66 9.13
N GLU A 124 5.65 -19.49 8.18
CA GLU A 124 7.02 -19.97 8.01
C GLU A 124 7.97 -18.88 7.50
N ALA A 125 7.58 -18.16 6.44
CA ALA A 125 8.32 -16.99 5.93
C ALA A 125 8.56 -15.95 7.04
N ARG A 126 7.54 -15.68 7.86
CA ARG A 126 7.63 -14.77 9.00
C ARG A 126 8.66 -15.26 10.02
N LYS A 127 8.71 -16.56 10.33
CA LYS A 127 9.73 -17.11 11.25
C LYS A 127 11.14 -16.89 10.72
N ILE A 128 11.38 -17.11 9.42
CA ILE A 128 12.68 -16.87 8.77
C ILE A 128 13.08 -15.40 8.91
N LEU A 129 12.19 -14.47 8.58
CA LEU A 129 12.44 -13.03 8.68
C LEU A 129 12.68 -12.59 10.14
N LYS A 130 11.92 -13.12 11.10
CA LYS A 130 12.12 -12.85 12.54
C LYS A 130 13.46 -13.39 13.03
N ALA A 131 13.84 -14.60 12.64
CA ALA A 131 15.14 -15.20 12.96
C ALA A 131 16.31 -14.41 12.35
N ALA A 132 16.10 -13.80 11.18
CA ALA A 132 17.05 -12.87 10.58
C ALA A 132 17.15 -11.51 11.32
N GLY A 133 16.32 -11.24 12.34
CA GLY A 133 16.42 -10.05 13.19
C GLY A 133 15.56 -8.87 12.77
N TYR A 134 14.54 -9.10 11.94
CA TYR A 134 13.60 -8.05 11.55
C TYR A 134 12.47 -7.84 12.58
N GLY A 135 12.16 -6.58 12.85
CA GLY A 135 10.85 -6.17 13.36
C GLY A 135 9.87 -6.08 12.21
N ILE A 136 8.66 -6.59 12.37
CA ILE A 136 7.68 -6.70 11.28
C ILE A 136 6.42 -5.89 11.59
N THR A 137 6.00 -5.05 10.64
CA THR A 137 4.69 -4.40 10.62
C THR A 137 3.85 -5.01 9.52
N GLU A 138 2.75 -5.66 9.90
CA GLU A 138 1.72 -6.16 8.97
C GLU A 138 0.55 -5.16 8.92
N SER A 139 0.11 -4.76 7.73
CA SER A 139 -0.98 -3.81 7.56
C SER A 139 -1.88 -4.17 6.38
N LYS A 140 -3.18 -4.24 6.61
CA LYS A 140 -4.18 -4.49 5.56
C LYS A 140 -4.73 -3.16 5.07
N LEU A 141 -4.27 -2.72 3.91
CA LEU A 141 -4.58 -1.41 3.35
C LEU A 141 -5.67 -1.51 2.30
N ASP A 142 -6.56 -0.53 2.26
CA ASP A 142 -7.49 -0.32 1.15
C ASP A 142 -6.95 0.82 0.27
N ALA A 143 -6.61 0.50 -0.98
CA ALA A 143 -5.99 1.45 -1.91
C ALA A 143 -6.81 2.74 -2.10
N SER A 144 -8.13 2.65 -1.93
CA SER A 144 -9.06 3.79 -1.96
C SER A 144 -8.66 4.93 -1.03
N ARG A 145 -7.99 4.62 0.11
CA ARG A 145 -7.53 5.63 1.07
C ARG A 145 -6.10 6.10 0.85
N TYR A 146 -5.46 5.73 -0.25
CA TYR A 146 -4.05 6.01 -0.53
C TYR A 146 -3.85 6.55 -1.95
N GLY A 147 -4.79 7.36 -2.45
CA GLY A 147 -4.64 8.10 -3.71
C GLY A 147 -4.96 7.29 -4.97
N VAL A 148 -5.78 6.25 -4.86
CA VAL A 148 -6.20 5.39 -5.97
C VAL A 148 -7.70 5.20 -5.88
N PRO A 149 -8.51 5.44 -6.94
CA PRO A 149 -9.96 5.32 -6.84
C PRO A 149 -10.44 3.87 -6.98
N GLN A 150 -9.87 2.98 -6.17
CA GLN A 150 -10.08 1.55 -6.26
C GLN A 150 -10.25 0.91 -4.89
N SER A 151 -11.37 0.20 -4.68
CA SER A 151 -11.58 -0.69 -3.54
C SER A 151 -10.74 -1.97 -3.71
N ARG A 152 -9.46 -1.87 -3.38
CA ARG A 152 -8.48 -2.96 -3.43
C ARG A 152 -7.80 -3.10 -2.09
N ARG A 153 -8.14 -4.17 -1.38
CA ARG A 153 -7.53 -4.52 -0.10
C ARG A 153 -6.34 -5.45 -0.29
N ARG A 154 -5.20 -5.08 0.28
CA ARG A 154 -3.94 -5.84 0.23
C ARG A 154 -3.22 -5.85 1.57
N LEU A 155 -2.50 -6.93 1.83
CA LEU A 155 -1.57 -7.06 2.93
C LEU A 155 -0.24 -6.44 2.49
N PHE A 156 0.27 -5.53 3.29
CA PHE A 156 1.65 -5.07 3.21
C PHE A 156 2.37 -5.52 4.47
N VAL A 157 3.56 -6.09 4.26
CA VAL A 157 4.46 -6.47 5.32
C VAL A 157 5.75 -5.69 5.18
N ILE A 158 6.03 -4.83 6.14
CA ILE A 158 7.21 -3.98 6.15
C ILE A 158 8.10 -4.44 7.30
N GLY A 159 9.36 -4.71 7.00
CA GLY A 159 10.34 -5.04 8.03
C GLY A 159 11.56 -4.15 8.01
N ARG A 160 12.14 -3.93 9.19
CA ARG A 160 13.43 -3.26 9.39
C ARG A 160 14.27 -4.00 10.41
N GLN A 161 15.57 -4.10 10.17
CA GLN A 161 16.47 -4.76 11.11
C GLN A 161 16.50 -4.05 12.46
N GLY A 162 16.44 -4.83 13.55
CA GLY A 162 16.53 -4.33 14.92
C GLY A 162 15.27 -3.63 15.45
N GLU A 163 14.24 -3.40 14.62
CA GLU A 163 12.98 -2.84 15.10
C GLU A 163 12.14 -3.89 15.87
N ARG A 164 11.19 -3.41 16.66
CA ARG A 164 10.09 -4.21 17.23
C ARG A 164 8.98 -4.45 16.20
N ASP A 165 8.09 -5.40 16.49
CA ASP A 165 6.89 -5.58 15.68
C ASP A 165 5.93 -4.40 15.80
N GLY A 166 5.25 -4.10 14.68
CA GLY A 166 4.27 -3.02 14.56
C GLY A 166 4.85 -1.60 14.59
N PHE A 167 6.18 -1.44 14.47
CA PHE A 167 6.88 -0.16 14.58
C PHE A 167 6.39 0.92 13.61
N LEU A 168 5.84 0.54 12.44
CA LEU A 168 5.41 1.47 11.39
C LEU A 168 3.89 1.60 11.28
N ALA A 169 3.12 0.89 12.11
CA ALA A 169 1.67 0.78 11.97
C ALA A 169 0.95 2.15 12.07
N SER A 170 1.37 2.99 13.02
CA SER A 170 0.78 4.33 13.20
C SER A 170 1.07 5.25 12.03
N SER A 171 2.29 5.21 11.49
CA SER A 171 2.71 6.05 10.35
C SER A 171 1.92 5.69 9.09
N ILE A 172 1.75 4.39 8.82
CA ILE A 172 0.95 3.91 7.69
C ILE A 172 -0.53 4.26 7.84
N ALA A 173 -1.07 4.15 9.06
CA ALA A 173 -2.46 4.52 9.34
C ALA A 173 -2.69 6.04 9.18
N ALA A 174 -1.75 6.87 9.63
CA ALA A 174 -1.81 8.32 9.52
C ALA A 174 -1.70 8.82 8.07
N ALA A 175 -1.04 8.07 7.19
CA ALA A 175 -0.95 8.39 5.76
C ALA A 175 -2.26 8.13 4.99
N ALA A 176 -3.25 7.47 5.61
CA ALA A 176 -4.51 7.19 4.94
C ALA A 176 -5.40 8.43 4.87
N ALA A 177 -5.98 8.69 3.71
CA ALA A 177 -7.03 9.68 3.55
C ALA A 177 -8.24 9.32 4.44
N PRO A 178 -8.95 10.32 5.00
CA PRO A 178 -10.12 10.10 5.82
C PRO A 178 -11.28 9.49 5.01
N GLN A 179 -11.37 9.83 3.73
CA GLN A 179 -12.38 9.32 2.81
C GLN A 179 -11.74 8.52 1.67
N PRO A 180 -12.40 7.45 1.19
CA PRO A 180 -12.04 6.77 -0.05
C PRO A 180 -12.09 7.71 -1.26
N MET A 181 -11.11 7.58 -2.16
CA MET A 181 -11.11 8.25 -3.46
C MET A 181 -12.11 7.59 -4.42
N SER A 182 -12.95 8.39 -5.06
CA SER A 182 -13.92 8.00 -6.07
C SER A 182 -13.34 8.10 -7.49
N LEU A 183 -14.01 7.50 -8.49
CA LEU A 183 -13.61 7.71 -9.88
C LEU A 183 -13.75 9.18 -10.31
N ARG A 184 -14.74 9.91 -9.77
CA ARG A 184 -14.93 11.34 -10.02
C ARG A 184 -13.74 12.16 -9.52
N ASP A 185 -13.16 11.81 -8.36
CA ASP A 185 -11.94 12.46 -7.87
C ASP A 185 -10.74 12.27 -8.82
N LEU A 186 -10.68 11.15 -9.55
CA LEU A 186 -9.60 10.88 -10.52
C LEU A 186 -9.86 11.54 -11.89
N PHE A 187 -11.08 11.43 -12.41
CA PHE A 187 -11.42 11.85 -13.77
C PHE A 187 -11.94 13.30 -13.86
N GLY A 188 -12.39 13.87 -12.74
CA GLY A 188 -12.88 15.25 -12.61
C GLY A 188 -14.40 15.38 -12.64
N GLU A 189 -14.89 16.62 -12.46
CA GLU A 189 -16.33 16.96 -12.32
C GLU A 189 -16.93 17.62 -13.58
N ALA A 190 -16.44 17.32 -14.78
CA ALA A 190 -16.84 18.07 -15.98
C ALA A 190 -18.25 17.72 -16.49
N THR A 191 -19.30 18.11 -15.76
CA THR A 191 -20.63 18.46 -16.31
C THR A 191 -21.41 19.37 -15.34
N PRO A 192 -21.68 20.64 -15.68
CA PRO A 192 -22.63 21.45 -14.92
C PRO A 192 -24.08 20.98 -15.16
N ALA A 193 -24.96 21.18 -14.16
CA ALA A 193 -26.38 20.75 -14.19
C ALA A 193 -27.21 21.34 -15.34
N ALA A 194 -26.72 22.42 -15.96
CA ALA A 194 -27.20 22.92 -17.24
C ALA A 194 -26.04 23.59 -17.99
N ILE A 195 -26.06 23.51 -19.32
CA ILE A 195 -25.03 24.05 -20.19
C ILE A 195 -25.61 25.27 -20.93
N TYR A 196 -24.94 26.42 -20.80
CA TYR A 196 -25.37 27.68 -21.42
C TYR A 196 -24.76 27.86 -22.81
N PHE A 197 -25.62 28.09 -23.80
CA PHE A 197 -25.24 28.48 -25.17
C PHE A 197 -25.96 29.79 -25.52
N PRO A 198 -25.28 30.86 -25.93
CA PRO A 198 -25.93 32.13 -26.24
C PRO A 198 -26.85 31.99 -27.45
N ALA A 199 -28.15 32.27 -27.27
CA ALA A 199 -29.14 32.23 -28.34
C ALA A 199 -28.87 33.33 -29.38
N THR A 200 -28.98 32.98 -30.66
CA THR A 200 -28.77 33.91 -31.79
C THR A 200 -30.02 34.75 -32.12
N SER A 201 -31.08 34.61 -31.34
CA SER A 201 -32.36 35.32 -31.48
C SER A 201 -33.18 35.19 -30.18
N GLU A 202 -34.00 36.18 -29.86
CA GLU A 202 -34.87 36.17 -28.65
C GLU A 202 -35.86 34.98 -28.59
N ALA A 203 -36.15 34.34 -29.73
CA ALA A 203 -37.08 33.22 -29.82
C ALA A 203 -36.50 31.82 -29.47
N ARG A 204 -35.24 31.73 -28.98
CA ARG A 204 -34.59 30.43 -28.66
C ARG A 204 -34.07 30.39 -27.22
N ARG A 205 -34.19 29.23 -26.58
CA ARG A 205 -33.66 28.99 -25.22
C ARG A 205 -32.12 28.89 -25.22
N SER A 206 -31.50 29.42 -24.17
CA SER A 206 -30.03 29.46 -24.01
C SER A 206 -29.49 28.46 -22.99
N ILE A 207 -30.36 27.68 -22.34
CA ILE A 207 -30.04 26.75 -21.26
C ILE A 207 -30.48 25.35 -21.71
N TRP A 208 -29.57 24.37 -21.66
CA TRP A 208 -29.78 23.00 -22.15
C TRP A 208 -29.39 21.98 -21.07
N SER A 209 -30.12 20.86 -21.01
CA SER A 209 -29.84 19.72 -20.12
C SER A 209 -28.71 18.83 -20.70
N PRO A 210 -27.89 18.16 -19.86
CA PRO A 210 -26.90 17.18 -20.34
C PRO A 210 -27.52 15.94 -21.01
N ASP A 211 -28.81 15.67 -20.79
CA ASP A 211 -29.51 14.49 -21.34
C ASP A 211 -30.19 14.74 -22.71
N GLU A 212 -30.01 15.92 -23.31
CA GLU A 212 -30.58 16.27 -24.63
C GLU A 212 -29.50 16.70 -25.64
N PRO A 213 -29.68 16.46 -26.96
CA PRO A 213 -28.67 16.80 -27.96
C PRO A 213 -28.37 18.30 -28.00
N ALA A 214 -27.08 18.65 -27.90
CA ALA A 214 -26.63 20.04 -27.93
C ALA A 214 -26.86 20.73 -29.29
N PRO A 215 -27.10 22.06 -29.32
CA PRO A 215 -27.10 22.82 -30.57
C PRO A 215 -25.69 22.92 -31.18
N THR A 216 -25.60 23.27 -32.47
CA THR A 216 -24.33 23.36 -33.22
C THR A 216 -23.29 24.25 -32.52
N ILE A 217 -22.19 23.66 -32.06
CA ILE A 217 -21.11 24.30 -31.29
C ILE A 217 -20.14 25.06 -32.23
N ARG A 218 -19.76 26.30 -31.87
CA ARG A 218 -18.80 27.14 -32.62
C ARG A 218 -17.60 27.54 -31.75
N GLU A 219 -16.53 28.01 -32.39
CA GLU A 219 -15.18 28.24 -31.83
C GLU A 219 -15.09 29.11 -30.55
N ARG A 220 -16.12 29.87 -30.19
CA ARG A 220 -16.12 30.74 -29.00
C ARG A 220 -16.79 30.15 -27.74
N SER A 221 -17.08 28.85 -27.71
CA SER A 221 -17.93 28.23 -26.67
C SER A 221 -17.21 27.57 -25.47
N ILE A 222 -15.98 27.93 -25.09
CA ILE A 222 -15.21 27.15 -24.07
C ILE A 222 -14.35 28.04 -23.13
N ARG A 223 -14.47 27.89 -21.77
CA ARG A 223 -13.39 27.86 -20.69
C ARG A 223 -13.87 28.19 -19.24
N PRO A 224 -13.15 27.85 -18.12
CA PRO A 224 -11.95 27.00 -17.96
C PRO A 224 -11.96 25.94 -16.81
N LEU A 225 -11.01 25.01 -16.94
CA LEU A 225 -10.49 24.01 -15.98
C LEU A 225 -9.37 24.59 -15.07
N PRO A 226 -9.03 23.95 -13.93
CA PRO A 226 -7.81 24.23 -13.16
C PRO A 226 -6.52 23.97 -13.96
N VAL A 227 -5.50 24.79 -13.70
CA VAL A 227 -4.33 25.03 -14.59
C VAL A 227 -3.47 23.80 -14.91
N SER A 228 -3.51 22.73 -14.12
CA SER A 228 -2.63 21.56 -14.27
C SER A 228 -3.31 20.26 -14.69
N TYR A 229 -4.65 20.20 -14.80
CA TYR A 229 -5.32 18.97 -15.20
C TYR A 229 -5.56 18.94 -16.72
N ARG A 230 -5.05 17.89 -17.38
CA ARG A 230 -5.40 17.56 -18.76
C ARG A 230 -6.26 16.29 -18.73
N PRO A 231 -7.60 16.42 -18.75
CA PRO A 231 -8.48 15.27 -18.95
C PRO A 231 -8.10 14.58 -20.26
N HIS A 232 -8.12 13.24 -20.26
CA HIS A 232 -7.96 12.52 -21.52
C HIS A 232 -9.26 12.65 -22.32
N PRO A 233 -9.23 12.85 -23.65
CA PRO A 233 -10.44 12.96 -24.47
C PRO A 233 -11.43 11.80 -24.27
N ASP A 234 -10.92 10.60 -23.97
CA ASP A 234 -11.72 9.40 -23.73
C ASP A 234 -12.47 9.42 -22.37
N ASP A 235 -12.17 10.35 -21.45
CA ASP A 235 -12.84 10.45 -20.15
C ASP A 235 -14.15 11.25 -20.21
N ALA A 236 -14.37 12.06 -21.25
CA ALA A 236 -15.53 12.96 -21.32
C ALA A 236 -16.87 12.20 -21.28
N ALA A 237 -17.00 11.13 -22.07
CA ALA A 237 -18.21 10.30 -22.10
C ALA A 237 -18.44 9.53 -20.79
N LEU A 238 -17.37 9.21 -20.05
CA LEU A 238 -17.45 8.57 -18.74
C LEU A 238 -18.01 9.53 -17.69
N VAL A 239 -17.52 10.78 -17.69
CA VAL A 239 -17.97 11.83 -16.77
C VAL A 239 -19.42 12.21 -17.04
N GLU A 240 -19.83 12.25 -18.32
CA GLU A 240 -21.20 12.52 -18.75
C GLU A 240 -22.18 11.42 -18.35
N ASN A 241 -21.84 10.14 -18.57
CA ASN A 241 -22.69 9.00 -18.22
C ASN A 241 -22.82 8.81 -16.70
N GLY A 242 -21.75 9.07 -15.95
CA GLY A 242 -21.73 8.92 -14.48
C GLY A 242 -21.70 7.46 -13.98
N PHE A 243 -21.82 6.47 -14.86
CA PHE A 243 -21.81 5.05 -14.49
C PHE A 243 -20.87 4.21 -15.35
N VAL A 244 -20.23 3.24 -14.70
CA VAL A 244 -19.34 2.26 -15.34
C VAL A 244 -19.78 0.83 -15.09
N TYR A 245 -19.51 -0.04 -16.04
CA TYR A 245 -19.56 -1.49 -15.83
C TYR A 245 -18.19 -2.03 -15.45
N ALA A 246 -18.19 -2.87 -14.43
CA ALA A 246 -17.07 -3.72 -14.05
C ALA A 246 -17.58 -5.13 -13.81
N ARG A 247 -17.04 -6.11 -14.53
CA ARG A 247 -17.45 -7.51 -14.37
C ARG A 247 -17.28 -7.95 -12.90
N PRO A 248 -18.35 -8.38 -12.20
CA PRO A 248 -18.22 -8.80 -10.82
C PRO A 248 -17.55 -10.18 -10.74
N VAL A 249 -16.72 -10.39 -9.71
CA VAL A 249 -16.02 -11.66 -9.48
C VAL A 249 -16.97 -12.75 -8.94
N ARG A 250 -18.15 -12.37 -8.44
CA ARG A 250 -19.22 -13.24 -7.90
C ARG A 250 -20.60 -12.66 -8.22
N ALA A 251 -21.64 -13.02 -7.46
CA ALA A 251 -23.00 -12.46 -7.54
C ALA A 251 -23.09 -10.99 -7.06
N GLY A 252 -22.03 -10.19 -7.22
CA GLY A 252 -22.01 -8.80 -6.81
C GLY A 252 -22.52 -7.86 -7.91
N ARG A 253 -22.76 -6.61 -7.52
CA ARG A 253 -23.13 -5.52 -8.42
C ARG A 253 -22.03 -5.25 -9.47
N GLY A 254 -22.42 -5.14 -10.73
CA GLY A 254 -21.55 -4.85 -11.88
C GLY A 254 -21.59 -3.39 -12.31
N VAL A 255 -22.70 -2.68 -12.09
CA VAL A 255 -22.82 -1.24 -12.37
C VAL A 255 -22.34 -0.44 -11.17
N ARG A 256 -21.46 0.53 -11.41
CA ARG A 256 -20.82 1.38 -10.40
C ARG A 256 -21.03 2.85 -10.76
N SER A 257 -21.32 3.68 -9.76
CA SER A 257 -21.27 5.13 -9.94
C SER A 257 -19.82 5.60 -10.00
N ILE A 258 -19.55 6.69 -10.72
CA ILE A 258 -18.24 7.34 -10.65
C ILE A 258 -18.00 8.03 -9.29
N ASP A 259 -19.04 8.23 -8.49
CA ASP A 259 -18.99 8.77 -7.12
C ASP A 259 -18.56 7.75 -6.06
N GLU A 260 -18.29 6.50 -6.46
CA GLU A 260 -17.75 5.46 -5.59
C GLU A 260 -16.41 4.93 -6.12
N PRO A 261 -15.57 4.32 -5.26
CA PRO A 261 -14.35 3.67 -5.71
C PRO A 261 -14.64 2.50 -6.68
N TYR A 262 -13.80 2.35 -7.70
CA TYR A 262 -13.89 1.23 -8.64
C TYR A 262 -13.57 -0.10 -7.94
N PRO A 263 -14.22 -1.22 -8.29
CA PRO A 263 -13.84 -2.52 -7.75
C PRO A 263 -12.39 -2.88 -8.12
N THR A 264 -11.83 -3.87 -7.42
CA THR A 264 -10.47 -4.37 -7.73
C THR A 264 -10.33 -4.70 -9.21
N VAL A 265 -9.39 -4.05 -9.90
CA VAL A 265 -9.09 -4.31 -11.32
C VAL A 265 -8.63 -5.76 -11.49
N THR A 266 -9.17 -6.41 -12.51
CA THR A 266 -8.85 -7.77 -12.91
C THR A 266 -8.55 -7.81 -14.40
N ARG A 267 -8.02 -8.94 -14.88
CA ARG A 267 -7.77 -9.18 -16.31
C ARG A 267 -9.02 -9.08 -17.21
N THR A 268 -10.22 -9.05 -16.63
CA THR A 268 -11.52 -8.95 -17.33
C THR A 268 -12.19 -7.58 -17.13
N ALA A 269 -11.47 -6.59 -16.59
CA ALA A 269 -12.05 -5.29 -16.22
C ALA A 269 -12.60 -4.49 -17.40
N SER A 270 -12.11 -4.74 -18.63
CA SER A 270 -12.60 -4.10 -19.85
C SER A 270 -13.66 -4.91 -20.60
N GLU A 271 -14.22 -5.96 -20.00
CA GLU A 271 -15.25 -6.78 -20.64
C GLU A 271 -16.63 -6.09 -20.54
N ARG A 272 -17.40 -6.15 -21.62
CA ARG A 272 -18.81 -5.72 -21.63
C ARG A 272 -19.69 -6.67 -20.83
N PRO A 273 -20.87 -6.22 -20.34
CA PRO A 273 -21.81 -7.09 -19.67
C PRO A 273 -22.21 -8.26 -20.58
N GLY A 274 -21.95 -9.48 -20.11
CA GLY A 274 -22.29 -10.70 -20.85
C GLY A 274 -23.80 -11.00 -20.81
N PRO A 275 -24.31 -11.88 -21.70
CA PRO A 275 -25.74 -12.21 -21.78
C PRO A 275 -26.35 -12.64 -20.44
N LYS A 276 -25.62 -13.43 -19.65
CA LYS A 276 -26.04 -13.88 -18.31
C LYS A 276 -26.29 -12.73 -17.33
N TYR A 277 -25.45 -11.69 -17.37
CA TYR A 277 -25.61 -10.52 -16.51
C TYR A 277 -26.77 -9.65 -16.98
N LEU A 278 -26.94 -9.51 -18.30
CA LEU A 278 -28.05 -8.74 -18.88
C LEU A 278 -29.42 -9.42 -18.66
N SER A 279 -29.48 -10.74 -18.66
CA SER A 279 -30.73 -11.49 -18.41
C SER A 279 -31.17 -11.49 -16.94
N SER A 280 -30.25 -11.19 -16.02
CA SER A 280 -30.52 -11.15 -14.58
C SER A 280 -29.57 -10.13 -13.92
N PRO A 281 -29.83 -8.83 -14.10
CA PRO A 281 -29.00 -7.77 -13.54
C PRO A 281 -29.11 -7.77 -12.00
N HIS A 282 -28.11 -7.18 -11.35
CA HIS A 282 -28.11 -7.14 -9.89
C HIS A 282 -29.16 -6.12 -9.41
N PRO A 283 -29.99 -6.43 -8.39
CA PRO A 283 -31.09 -5.54 -7.97
C PRO A 283 -30.63 -4.18 -7.42
N ALA A 284 -29.36 -4.09 -7.02
CA ALA A 284 -28.74 -2.84 -6.57
C ALA A 284 -28.02 -2.04 -7.68
N ASP A 285 -28.07 -2.49 -8.95
CA ASP A 285 -27.56 -1.71 -10.09
C ASP A 285 -28.39 -0.42 -10.23
N PRO A 286 -27.76 0.79 -10.20
CA PRO A 286 -28.50 2.05 -10.27
C PRO A 286 -29.10 2.34 -11.64
N VAL A 287 -28.54 1.75 -12.70
CA VAL A 287 -29.00 1.86 -14.10
C VAL A 287 -28.81 0.53 -14.81
N ALA A 288 -29.41 0.37 -16.00
CA ALA A 288 -29.23 -0.82 -16.82
C ALA A 288 -27.75 -0.98 -17.23
N ALA A 289 -27.16 -2.16 -17.08
CA ALA A 289 -25.76 -2.38 -17.44
C ALA A 289 -25.46 -2.08 -18.93
N SER A 290 -26.46 -2.19 -19.82
CA SER A 290 -26.35 -1.83 -21.23
C SER A 290 -26.20 -0.34 -21.50
N SER A 291 -26.61 0.54 -20.57
CA SER A 291 -26.50 1.99 -20.71
C SER A 291 -25.22 2.56 -20.07
N THR A 292 -24.33 1.71 -19.55
CA THR A 292 -23.10 2.13 -18.88
C THR A 292 -21.90 2.08 -19.82
N VAL A 293 -20.87 2.89 -19.54
CA VAL A 293 -19.59 2.77 -20.25
C VAL A 293 -18.73 1.64 -19.66
N VAL A 294 -17.87 1.05 -20.48
CA VAL A 294 -16.80 0.16 -20.02
C VAL A 294 -15.49 0.91 -20.15
N LEU A 295 -14.71 0.94 -19.06
CA LEU A 295 -13.43 1.66 -19.06
C LEU A 295 -12.47 1.09 -20.12
N SER A 296 -11.78 2.00 -20.80
CA SER A 296 -10.68 1.65 -21.71
C SER A 296 -9.48 1.09 -20.92
N ILE A 297 -8.53 0.46 -21.61
CA ILE A 297 -7.29 -0.02 -20.97
C ILE A 297 -6.51 1.14 -20.35
N ASP A 298 -6.49 2.31 -20.99
CA ASP A 298 -5.84 3.51 -20.46
C ASP A 298 -6.52 4.00 -19.17
N GLN A 299 -7.85 4.05 -19.16
CA GLN A 299 -8.63 4.41 -17.97
C GLN A 299 -8.41 3.41 -16.84
N ILE A 300 -8.40 2.10 -17.14
CA ILE A 300 -8.10 1.05 -16.16
C ILE A 300 -6.68 1.18 -15.60
N SER A 301 -5.71 1.51 -16.46
CA SER A 301 -4.33 1.81 -16.09
C SER A 301 -4.25 2.98 -15.11
N ARG A 302 -4.97 4.07 -15.39
CA ARG A 302 -5.05 5.25 -14.51
C ARG A 302 -5.78 4.99 -13.20
N VAL A 303 -6.84 4.19 -13.21
CA VAL A 303 -7.52 3.70 -11.99
C VAL A 303 -6.57 2.89 -11.12
N GLN A 304 -5.61 2.16 -11.70
CA GLN A 304 -4.57 1.46 -10.97
C GLN A 304 -3.44 2.39 -10.45
N GLY A 305 -3.47 3.67 -10.83
CA GLY A 305 -2.50 4.68 -10.40
C GLY A 305 -1.28 4.82 -11.31
N PHE A 306 -1.31 4.29 -12.53
CA PHE A 306 -0.29 4.58 -13.54
C PHE A 306 -0.56 5.93 -14.23
N PRO A 307 0.48 6.67 -14.65
CA PRO A 307 0.31 7.94 -15.36
C PRO A 307 -0.22 7.69 -16.78
N ALA A 308 -0.87 8.70 -17.38
CA ALA A 308 -1.35 8.63 -18.77
C ALA A 308 -0.20 8.46 -19.80
N SER A 309 1.03 8.82 -19.43
CA SER A 309 2.22 8.59 -20.26
C SER A 309 2.75 7.15 -20.21
N TRP A 310 2.13 6.27 -19.42
CA TRP A 310 2.58 4.90 -19.25
C TRP A 310 2.31 4.07 -20.50
N GLN A 311 3.37 3.49 -21.05
CA GLN A 311 3.31 2.75 -22.30
C GLN A 311 3.06 1.27 -22.05
N TRP A 312 1.98 0.74 -22.61
CA TRP A 312 1.68 -0.69 -22.59
C TRP A 312 1.99 -1.35 -23.94
N ARG A 313 2.71 -2.48 -23.91
CA ARG A 313 2.95 -3.34 -25.07
C ARG A 313 2.75 -4.81 -24.73
N ALA A 314 1.86 -5.46 -25.46
CA ALA A 314 1.74 -6.91 -25.49
C ALA A 314 1.02 -7.33 -26.77
N SER A 315 1.23 -8.57 -27.21
CA SER A 315 0.51 -9.13 -28.35
C SER A 315 -0.99 -9.28 -28.06
N ALA A 316 -1.36 -9.59 -26.82
CA ALA A 316 -2.75 -9.71 -26.40
C ALA A 316 -3.15 -8.60 -25.41
N LYS A 317 -4.32 -7.98 -25.64
CA LYS A 317 -4.92 -7.01 -24.70
C LYS A 317 -5.08 -7.58 -23.28
N ARG A 318 -5.34 -8.89 -23.18
CA ARG A 318 -5.47 -9.61 -21.91
C ARG A 318 -4.19 -9.56 -21.07
N ASP A 319 -3.03 -9.59 -21.71
CA ASP A 319 -1.75 -9.53 -21.00
C ASP A 319 -1.52 -8.14 -20.40
N VAL A 320 -1.89 -7.08 -21.14
CA VAL A 320 -1.88 -5.71 -20.61
C VAL A 320 -2.76 -5.59 -19.36
N LEU A 321 -4.01 -6.05 -19.44
CA LEU A 321 -4.93 -6.02 -18.31
C LEU A 321 -4.46 -6.88 -17.13
N GLN A 322 -3.80 -8.00 -17.40
CA GLN A 322 -3.22 -8.86 -16.36
C GLN A 322 -2.04 -8.17 -15.67
N MET A 323 -1.17 -7.48 -16.41
CA MET A 323 -0.09 -6.66 -15.84
C MET A 323 -0.66 -5.54 -14.95
N ILE A 324 -1.66 -4.80 -15.44
CA ILE A 324 -2.32 -3.75 -14.64
C ILE A 324 -2.94 -4.35 -13.36
N ALA A 325 -3.68 -5.45 -13.48
CA ALA A 325 -4.35 -6.10 -12.34
C ALA A 325 -3.38 -6.65 -11.28
N ASN A 326 -2.23 -7.17 -11.71
CA ASN A 326 -1.20 -7.72 -10.83
C ASN A 326 -0.42 -6.63 -10.11
N ALA A 327 -0.24 -5.46 -10.73
CA ALA A 327 0.55 -4.39 -10.18
C ALA A 327 0.07 -3.93 -8.79
N VAL A 328 1.02 -3.54 -7.95
CA VAL A 328 0.73 -2.72 -6.77
C VAL A 328 0.41 -1.30 -7.25
N PRO A 329 -0.69 -0.69 -6.80
CA PRO A 329 -0.98 0.68 -7.16
C PRO A 329 0.14 1.63 -6.73
N ALA A 330 0.68 2.41 -7.66
CA ALA A 330 1.84 3.27 -7.40
C ALA A 330 1.62 4.28 -6.27
N PRO A 331 0.45 4.94 -6.12
CA PRO A 331 0.21 5.85 -5.00
C PRO A 331 0.25 5.17 -3.62
N VAL A 332 -0.13 3.88 -3.52
CA VAL A 332 -0.01 3.10 -2.28
C VAL A 332 1.47 2.85 -1.96
N ALA A 333 2.25 2.43 -2.95
CA ALA A 333 3.69 2.22 -2.80
C ALA A 333 4.42 3.52 -2.46
N PHE A 334 3.99 4.66 -3.02
CA PHE A 334 4.48 5.98 -2.66
C PHE A 334 4.21 6.32 -1.18
N ALA A 335 2.98 6.14 -0.70
CA ALA A 335 2.63 6.42 0.69
C ALA A 335 3.45 5.56 1.68
N ILE A 336 3.64 4.28 1.38
CA ILE A 336 4.48 3.37 2.17
C ILE A 336 5.95 3.83 2.11
N GLY A 337 6.44 4.17 0.91
CA GLY A 337 7.79 4.67 0.71
C GLY A 337 8.07 5.93 1.52
N ARG A 338 7.14 6.89 1.55
CA ARG A 338 7.24 8.09 2.39
C ARG A 338 7.30 7.76 3.87
N ALA A 339 6.44 6.84 4.35
CA ALA A 339 6.48 6.41 5.74
C ALA A 339 7.82 5.74 6.12
N ILE A 340 8.41 4.98 5.19
CA ILE A 340 9.74 4.36 5.38
C ILE A 340 10.84 5.43 5.43
N LEU A 341 10.87 6.39 4.50
CA LEU A 341 11.88 7.46 4.51
C LEU A 341 11.77 8.35 5.73
N ASP A 342 10.55 8.73 6.13
CA ASP A 342 10.33 9.50 7.35
C ASP A 342 10.76 8.71 8.60
N ARG A 343 10.69 7.37 8.55
CA ARG A 343 11.18 6.49 9.63
C ARG A 343 12.71 6.31 9.60
N GLU A 344 13.31 6.29 8.42
CA GLU A 344 14.76 6.23 8.25
C GLU A 344 15.42 7.52 8.75
N GLU A 345 14.82 8.68 8.46
CA GLU A 345 15.28 10.02 8.85
C GLU A 345 14.88 10.41 10.29
N GLY A 346 14.27 9.50 11.06
CA GLY A 346 13.84 9.75 12.43
C GLY A 346 12.65 10.71 12.62
N LYS A 347 12.01 11.17 11.53
CA LYS A 347 10.85 12.08 11.55
C LYS A 347 9.59 11.45 12.13
N SER A 348 9.43 10.12 11.99
CA SER A 348 8.23 9.38 12.45
C SER A 348 8.45 8.55 13.72
N ALA A 349 9.37 8.96 14.61
CA ALA A 349 9.58 8.30 15.89
C ALA A 349 8.27 8.19 16.72
N PRO A 350 7.87 6.99 17.20
CA PRO A 350 6.68 6.85 18.02
C PRO A 350 6.75 7.76 19.24
N ALA A 351 5.73 8.60 19.39
CA ALA A 351 5.61 9.46 20.55
C ALA A 351 5.62 8.60 21.83
N ILE A 352 6.35 9.07 22.85
CA ILE A 352 6.25 8.47 24.17
C ILE A 352 4.88 8.86 24.74
N GLU A 353 3.98 7.89 24.85
CA GLU A 353 2.60 8.09 25.30
C GLU A 353 2.51 8.89 26.62
N GLY A 354 1.42 9.65 26.78
CA GLY A 354 1.15 10.40 28.02
C GLY A 354 1.14 9.53 29.28
N ARG A 355 0.66 8.30 29.14
CA ARG A 355 0.58 7.29 30.20
C ARG A 355 1.94 6.93 30.84
N PHE A 356 3.06 7.12 30.12
CA PHE A 356 4.40 6.92 30.69
C PHE A 356 4.72 7.95 31.79
N LEU A 357 4.29 9.20 31.59
CA LEU A 357 4.48 10.26 32.59
C LEU A 357 3.68 9.93 33.85
N ASP A 358 2.41 9.56 33.69
CA ASP A 358 1.56 9.18 34.82
C ASP A 358 2.09 7.94 35.54
N TRP A 359 2.64 6.99 34.80
CA TRP A 359 3.30 5.81 35.36
C TRP A 359 4.51 6.17 36.22
N LEU A 360 5.35 7.10 35.77
CA LEU A 360 6.48 7.62 36.54
C LEU A 360 6.02 8.32 37.83
N VAL A 361 4.95 9.12 37.75
CA VAL A 361 4.37 9.84 38.91
C VAL A 361 3.81 8.87 39.94
N ARG A 362 3.09 7.83 39.49
CA ARG A 362 2.56 6.78 40.39
C ARG A 362 3.67 6.00 41.11
N ARG A 363 4.87 5.96 40.54
CA ARG A 363 6.08 5.38 41.16
C ARG A 363 6.88 6.38 42.01
N GLY A 364 6.25 7.46 42.45
CA GLY A 364 6.81 8.40 43.43
C GLY A 364 7.65 9.53 42.86
N ARG A 365 7.73 9.70 41.54
CA ARG A 365 8.43 10.85 40.95
C ARG A 365 7.54 12.10 40.95
N SER A 366 8.14 13.26 41.22
CA SER A 366 7.45 14.54 41.01
C SER A 366 7.07 14.71 39.53
N ARG A 367 6.01 15.46 39.24
CA ARG A 367 5.60 15.75 37.85
C ARG A 367 6.72 16.37 37.03
N GLN A 368 7.54 17.23 37.63
CA GLN A 368 8.68 17.86 36.94
C GLN A 368 9.77 16.83 36.62
N SER A 369 10.11 15.96 37.57
CA SER A 369 11.07 14.87 37.34
C SER A 369 10.57 13.92 36.25
N ALA A 370 9.29 13.54 36.27
CA ALA A 370 8.68 12.68 35.26
C ALA A 370 8.71 13.31 33.86
N ARG A 371 8.44 14.62 33.72
CA ARG A 371 8.59 15.35 32.45
C ARG A 371 10.03 15.33 31.95
N ASN A 372 11.01 15.54 32.84
CA ASN A 372 12.42 15.49 32.47
C ASN A 372 12.83 14.10 31.96
N VAL A 373 12.46 13.03 32.67
CA VAL A 373 12.73 11.64 32.25
C VAL A 373 12.08 11.35 30.89
N LYS A 374 10.83 11.77 30.67
CA LYS A 374 10.17 11.63 29.36
C LYS A 374 10.93 12.37 28.25
N SER A 375 11.40 13.58 28.53
CA SER A 375 12.20 14.38 27.58
C SER A 375 13.53 13.69 27.24
N LEU A 376 14.23 13.19 28.26
CA LEU A 376 15.50 12.45 28.10
C LEU A 376 15.31 11.16 27.30
N ALA A 377 14.25 10.38 27.57
CA ALA A 377 13.93 9.19 26.80
C ALA A 377 13.61 9.54 25.34
N GLY A 378 12.90 10.65 25.10
CA GLY A 378 12.66 11.17 23.75
C GLY A 378 13.95 11.61 23.04
N ARG A 379 14.87 12.25 23.77
CA ARG A 379 16.20 12.63 23.26
C ARG A 379 17.03 11.39 22.90
N ALA A 380 17.06 10.37 23.76
CA ALA A 380 17.77 9.13 23.50
C ALA A 380 17.23 8.44 22.24
N ARG A 381 15.90 8.40 22.05
CA ARG A 381 15.30 7.87 20.82
C ARG A 381 15.61 8.68 19.56
N ARG A 382 15.76 10.01 19.67
CA ARG A 382 16.19 10.84 18.54
C ARG A 382 17.62 10.53 18.11
N LEU A 383 18.52 10.21 19.05
CA LEU A 383 19.87 9.72 18.74
C LEU A 383 19.86 8.35 18.05
N LEU A 384 18.74 7.62 18.10
CA LEU A 384 18.54 6.33 17.45
C LEU A 384 17.73 6.44 16.15
N ASP A 385 17.58 7.65 15.58
CA ASP A 385 16.72 7.94 14.44
C ASP A 385 15.29 7.41 14.63
N GLY A 386 14.81 7.50 15.87
CA GLY A 386 13.51 7.03 16.27
C GLY A 386 13.37 5.51 16.40
N LYS A 387 14.38 4.70 16.07
CA LYS A 387 14.32 3.22 16.14
C LYS A 387 13.78 2.75 17.48
N THR A 388 12.90 1.76 17.44
CA THR A 388 12.28 1.17 18.63
C THR A 388 12.56 -0.31 18.68
N PHE A 389 13.07 -0.78 19.81
CA PHE A 389 13.56 -2.14 19.93
C PHE A 389 12.60 -2.97 20.80
N SER A 390 12.52 -4.27 20.53
CA SER A 390 11.76 -5.19 21.38
C SER A 390 12.55 -5.63 22.61
N VAL A 391 13.88 -5.48 22.58
CA VAL A 391 14.79 -5.89 23.66
C VAL A 391 15.56 -4.66 24.13
N GLN A 392 15.45 -4.35 25.42
CA GLN A 392 16.11 -3.20 26.04
C GLN A 392 17.64 -3.24 25.87
N ALA A 393 18.26 -4.41 26.00
CA ALA A 393 19.70 -4.58 25.82
C ALA A 393 20.15 -4.16 24.41
N LEU A 394 19.34 -4.44 23.38
CA LEU A 394 19.62 -4.02 22.00
C LEU A 394 19.44 -2.50 21.82
N GLU A 395 18.43 -1.89 22.45
CA GLU A 395 18.23 -0.42 22.41
C GLU A 395 19.42 0.32 23.05
N LEU A 396 19.89 -0.18 24.19
CA LEU A 396 21.05 0.39 24.87
C LEU A 396 22.34 0.17 24.08
N ALA A 397 22.57 -1.04 23.56
CA ALA A 397 23.74 -1.32 22.73
C ALA A 397 23.76 -0.45 21.46
N ALA A 398 22.59 -0.26 20.83
CA ALA A 398 22.45 0.65 19.70
C ALA A 398 22.81 2.09 20.09
N LEU A 399 22.32 2.58 21.24
CA LEU A 399 22.62 3.94 21.70
C LEU A 399 24.11 4.14 21.97
N GLU A 400 24.76 3.16 22.61
CA GLU A 400 26.21 3.18 22.88
C GLU A 400 27.06 3.17 21.60
N SER A 401 26.51 2.70 20.48
CA SER A 401 27.20 2.70 19.19
C SER A 401 27.15 4.05 18.45
N VAL A 402 26.26 4.96 18.86
CA VAL A 402 26.06 6.28 18.19
C VAL A 402 27.21 7.23 18.53
N GLU A 403 27.88 7.78 17.51
CA GLU A 403 29.02 8.70 17.70
C GLU A 403 28.61 9.99 18.42
N GLU A 404 27.44 10.54 18.10
CA GLU A 404 26.87 11.69 18.79
C GLU A 404 26.60 11.39 20.27
N PHE A 405 26.27 10.15 20.63
CA PHE A 405 26.10 9.75 22.03
C PHE A 405 27.46 9.66 22.74
N LYS A 406 28.48 9.09 22.08
CA LYS A 406 29.85 8.97 22.62
C LYS A 406 30.48 10.35 22.89
N ALA A 407 30.13 11.36 22.10
CA ALA A 407 30.60 12.74 22.28
C ALA A 407 29.96 13.48 23.48
N ILE A 408 28.91 12.94 24.09
CA ILE A 408 28.22 13.57 25.24
C ILE A 408 29.03 13.35 26.54
N LYS A 409 29.00 14.33 27.46
CA LYS A 409 29.58 14.18 28.80
C LYS A 409 28.97 12.97 29.56
N ARG A 410 29.77 12.36 30.45
CA ARG A 410 29.42 11.13 31.18
C ARG A 410 28.11 11.19 31.98
N ASN A 411 27.82 12.31 32.65
CA ASN A 411 26.60 12.45 33.46
C ASN A 411 25.33 12.45 32.58
N PRO A 412 25.20 13.29 31.54
CA PRO A 412 24.07 13.21 30.62
C PRO A 412 23.93 11.86 29.89
N GLN A 413 25.03 11.15 29.58
CA GLN A 413 24.95 9.79 29.03
C GLN A 413 24.23 8.83 30.00
N SER A 414 24.56 8.91 31.29
CA SER A 414 23.92 8.10 32.34
C SER A 414 22.42 8.41 32.44
N ASP A 415 22.04 9.67 32.36
CA ASP A 415 20.63 10.10 32.40
C ASP A 415 19.83 9.57 31.21
N LEU A 416 20.40 9.63 30.00
CA LEU A 416 19.78 9.08 28.79
C LEU A 416 19.57 7.56 28.88
N ARG A 417 20.58 6.82 29.35
CA ARG A 417 20.47 5.37 29.60
C ARG A 417 19.37 5.06 30.61
N GLN A 418 19.36 5.78 31.73
CA GLN A 418 18.37 5.53 32.78
C GLN A 418 16.94 5.85 32.31
N ALA A 419 16.77 6.90 31.49
CA ALA A 419 15.48 7.25 30.92
C ALA A 419 14.96 6.17 29.96
N LEU A 420 15.82 5.62 29.09
CA LEU A 420 15.46 4.47 28.24
C LEU A 420 15.11 3.24 29.06
N ARG A 421 15.85 2.96 30.15
CA ARG A 421 15.57 1.81 31.01
C ARG A 421 14.16 1.86 31.59
N LEU A 422 13.79 3.01 32.16
CA LEU A 422 12.45 3.25 32.70
C LEU A 422 11.37 3.14 31.62
N LEU A 423 11.65 3.62 30.41
CA LEU A 423 10.70 3.51 29.30
C LEU A 423 10.47 2.06 28.88
N ALA A 424 11.52 1.25 28.83
CA ALA A 424 11.41 -0.18 28.53
C ALA A 424 10.70 -0.97 29.64
N GLU A 425 10.94 -0.64 30.92
CA GLU A 425 10.16 -1.20 32.05
C GLU A 425 8.67 -0.93 31.89
N TYR A 426 8.30 0.33 31.63
CA TYR A 426 6.91 0.71 31.39
C TYR A 426 6.27 -0.08 30.23
N GLN A 427 7.00 -0.23 29.12
CA GLN A 427 6.50 -0.97 27.96
C GLN A 427 6.31 -2.45 28.24
N THR A 428 7.21 -3.06 29.03
CA THR A 428 7.14 -4.46 29.44
C THR A 428 5.92 -4.71 30.34
N GLU A 429 5.66 -3.83 31.31
CA GLU A 429 4.45 -3.91 32.15
C GLU A 429 3.17 -3.76 31.32
N GLY A 430 3.17 -2.85 30.34
CA GLY A 430 2.05 -2.65 29.43
C GLY A 430 1.73 -3.91 28.61
N GLN A 431 2.75 -4.57 28.08
CA GLN A 431 2.60 -5.83 27.34
C GLN A 431 2.08 -6.97 28.23
N GLN A 432 2.57 -7.09 29.47
CA GLN A 432 2.07 -8.10 30.42
C GLN A 432 0.59 -7.88 30.76
N ARG A 433 0.17 -6.62 30.94
CA ARG A 433 -1.24 -6.29 31.16
C ARG A 433 -2.11 -6.65 29.96
N GLN A 434 -1.69 -6.30 28.74
CA GLN A 434 -2.42 -6.67 27.52
C GLN A 434 -2.53 -8.20 27.35
N LYS A 435 -1.45 -8.94 27.62
CA LYS A 435 -1.46 -10.41 27.54
C LYS A 435 -2.42 -11.02 28.57
N ARG A 436 -2.44 -10.52 29.81
CA ARG A 436 -3.41 -10.94 30.84
C ARG A 436 -4.86 -10.62 30.44
N SER A 437 -5.11 -9.44 29.87
CA SER A 437 -6.44 -9.06 29.39
C SER A 437 -6.89 -9.90 28.18
N GLN A 438 -5.98 -10.28 27.27
CA GLN A 438 -6.30 -11.17 26.15
C GLN A 438 -6.60 -12.60 26.59
N ILE A 439 -5.87 -13.11 27.58
CA ILE A 439 -6.14 -14.42 28.20
C ILE A 439 -7.49 -14.38 28.94
N ALA A 440 -7.80 -13.29 29.66
CA ALA A 440 -9.08 -13.12 30.34
C ALA A 440 -10.27 -12.89 29.39
N ALA A 441 -10.02 -12.47 28.14
CA ALA A 441 -11.03 -12.24 27.12
C ALA A 441 -11.24 -13.43 26.17
N GLN A 442 -10.50 -14.54 26.34
CA GLN A 442 -10.84 -15.79 25.69
C GLN A 442 -12.09 -16.37 26.39
N PRO A 443 -13.21 -16.59 25.69
CA PRO A 443 -14.37 -17.20 26.30
C PRO A 443 -14.00 -18.61 26.76
N ILE A 444 -14.26 -18.91 28.03
CA ILE A 444 -14.27 -20.27 28.59
C ILE A 444 -15.47 -20.98 27.97
N ASP A 445 -15.42 -21.39 26.70
CA ASP A 445 -16.55 -22.09 26.09
C ASP A 445 -16.17 -22.92 24.85
N GLU A 446 -15.17 -23.81 24.97
CA GLU A 446 -14.90 -24.82 23.94
C GLU A 446 -14.91 -26.28 24.46
N GLU A 447 -14.74 -26.51 25.77
CA GLU A 447 -14.87 -27.86 26.35
C GLU A 447 -16.31 -28.24 26.76
N LEU A 448 -17.19 -27.28 27.06
CA LEU A 448 -18.58 -27.59 27.46
C LEU A 448 -19.54 -27.83 26.29
N ARG A 449 -19.18 -27.45 25.06
CA ARG A 449 -20.03 -27.65 23.87
C ARG A 449 -19.85 -29.00 23.17
N LYS A 450 -18.89 -29.83 23.59
CA LYS A 450 -18.71 -31.19 23.06
C LYS A 450 -19.38 -32.27 23.90
N ALA A 451 -20.07 -31.89 24.98
CA ALA A 451 -20.70 -32.82 25.93
C ALA A 451 -22.22 -32.60 26.11
N ALA A 452 -22.88 -31.91 25.18
CA ALA A 452 -24.35 -31.72 25.19
C ALA A 452 -24.97 -32.15 23.86
#